data_AF-A0A662YRF0-F1
#
_entry.id   AF-A0A662YRF0-F1
#
_cell.length_a   1.000
_cell.length_b   1.000
_cell.length_c   1.000
_cell.angle_alpha   90.00
_cell.angle_beta   90.00
_cell.angle_gamma   90.00
#
_symmetry.space_group_name_H-M   'P 1'
#
loop_
_entity.id
_entity.type
_entity.pdbx_description
1 polymer ?
#
loop_
_entity_poly.entity_id
_entity_poly.type
_entity_poly.pdbx_seq_one_letter_code
_entity_poly.pdbx_strand_id
1 'polypeptide(L)'
;MCGLCFQRNLRRIRKYQRGREQQEKEGKEGSGKKSVENVENLDKMECKFKLNSYKMVYVFKSEDYMYRRTALLRAHQSHERVSKRLHQRFQAWVDKWAKEHVTHEMAANTSKWLMGEDLEGLLPCTTTCNKEILHFMSINKYRVKYGATFKAP
;
A
#
# COMPACT_ATOMS: atom_id res chain seq x y z
N MET A 1 5.17 -6.83 0.54
CA MET A 1 6.45 -7.05 1.25
C MET A 1 7.61 -6.11 0.86
N CYS A 2 7.42 -5.06 0.04
CA CYS A 2 8.53 -4.13 -0.31
C CYS A 2 8.82 -3.00 0.72
N GLY A 3 8.04 -2.89 1.80
CA GLY A 3 8.12 -1.73 2.70
C GLY A 3 9.15 -1.82 3.84
N LEU A 4 9.64 -3.01 4.19
CA LEU A 4 10.34 -3.22 5.47
C LEU A 4 11.88 -3.18 5.37
N CYS A 5 12.48 -3.56 4.24
CA CYS A 5 13.96 -3.54 4.11
C CYS A 5 14.56 -2.12 3.97
N PHE A 6 13.80 -1.15 3.45
CA PHE A 6 14.30 0.22 3.22
C PHE A 6 14.26 1.11 4.49
N GLN A 7 13.44 0.76 5.49
CA GLN A 7 13.23 1.60 6.67
C GLN A 7 14.46 1.70 7.59
N ARG A 8 15.27 0.63 7.69
CA ARG A 8 16.39 0.55 8.64
C ARG A 8 17.50 1.56 8.32
N ASN A 9 17.82 1.77 7.04
CA ASN A 9 18.83 2.76 6.63
C ASN A 9 18.31 4.20 6.74
N LEU A 10 17.04 4.45 6.39
CA LEU A 10 16.43 5.79 6.49
C LEU A 10 16.35 6.31 7.93
N ARG A 11 16.12 5.43 8.92
CA ARG A 11 16.08 5.83 10.34
C ARG A 11 17.43 6.37 10.82
N ARG A 12 18.53 5.73 10.40
CA ARG A 12 19.90 6.15 10.74
C ARG A 12 20.23 7.51 10.12
N ILE A 13 19.87 7.71 8.86
CA ILE A 13 20.04 8.97 8.14
C ILE A 13 19.22 10.10 8.78
N ARG A 14 17.95 9.85 9.13
CA ARG A 14 17.09 10.84 9.81
C ARG A 14 17.53 11.19 11.23
N LYS A 15 18.16 10.25 11.96
CA LYS A 15 18.76 10.51 13.28
C LYS A 15 19.95 11.46 13.14
N TYR A 16 20.79 11.24 12.14
CA TYR A 16 21.90 12.16 11.80
C TYR A 16 21.42 13.55 11.36
N GLN A 17 20.34 13.62 10.55
CA GLN A 17 19.75 14.89 10.12
C GLN A 17 19.23 15.73 11.29
N ARG A 18 18.46 15.12 12.20
CA ARG A 18 17.93 15.83 13.39
C ARG A 18 19.01 16.32 14.33
N GLY A 19 20.08 15.53 14.53
CA GLY A 19 21.21 15.96 15.36
C GLY A 19 21.96 17.15 14.77
N ARG A 20 22.07 17.25 13.44
CA ARG A 20 22.72 18.39 12.76
C ARG A 20 21.83 19.63 12.66
N GLU A 21 20.53 19.47 12.42
CA GLU A 21 19.58 20.59 12.42
C GLU A 21 19.46 21.27 13.80
N GLN A 22 19.67 20.53 14.90
CA GLN A 22 19.75 21.10 16.25
C GLN A 22 21.04 21.90 16.48
N GLN A 23 22.20 21.37 16.04
CA GLN A 23 23.48 22.10 16.12
C GLN A 23 23.52 23.35 15.23
N GLU A 24 22.87 23.33 14.06
CA GLU A 24 22.78 24.53 13.20
C GLU A 24 21.76 25.56 13.71
N LYS A 25 20.75 25.16 14.50
CA LYS A 25 19.82 26.08 15.17
C LYS A 25 20.46 26.76 16.39
N GLU A 26 21.31 26.06 17.12
CA GLU A 26 22.07 26.63 18.24
C GLU A 26 23.22 27.54 17.77
N GLY A 27 23.70 27.38 16.53
CA GLY A 27 24.74 28.23 15.92
C GLY A 27 24.25 29.42 15.09
N LYS A 28 22.93 29.66 14.98
CA LYS A 28 22.32 30.75 14.19
C LYS A 28 21.32 31.58 14.99
N GLU A 29 21.71 32.06 16.18
CA GLU A 29 21.23 33.36 16.65
C GLU A 29 22.08 34.46 16.01
N GLY A 30 21.79 34.74 14.73
CA GLY A 30 22.45 35.81 14.00
C GLY A 30 22.27 35.70 12.49
N SER A 31 21.59 36.70 11.92
CA SER A 31 21.56 37.03 10.48
C SER A 31 20.64 36.21 9.55
N GLY A 32 19.39 36.69 9.40
CA GLY A 32 18.89 37.30 8.15
C GLY A 32 18.72 36.48 6.86
N LYS A 33 17.43 36.29 6.47
CA LYS A 33 16.82 36.23 5.10
C LYS A 33 17.57 35.52 3.95
N LYS A 34 16.89 34.55 3.31
CA LYS A 34 16.40 34.66 1.90
C LYS A 34 15.55 33.46 1.46
N SER A 35 14.61 33.79 0.60
CA SER A 35 13.56 33.00 -0.05
C SER A 35 13.89 32.73 -1.52
N VAL A 36 13.23 31.72 -2.11
CA VAL A 36 13.02 31.47 -3.56
C VAL A 36 14.18 30.79 -4.32
N GLU A 37 14.25 29.46 -4.27
CA GLU A 37 15.06 28.63 -5.22
C GLU A 37 14.34 27.33 -5.66
N ASN A 38 13.01 27.24 -5.51
CA ASN A 38 12.31 25.94 -5.62
C ASN A 38 11.68 25.65 -7.01
N VAL A 39 11.80 26.54 -7.99
CA VAL A 39 11.14 26.41 -9.31
C VAL A 39 12.07 25.83 -10.38
N GLU A 40 13.38 26.03 -10.26
CA GLU A 40 14.35 25.65 -11.31
C GLU A 40 14.77 24.16 -11.30
N ASN A 41 14.34 23.39 -10.29
CA ASN A 41 14.74 21.99 -10.14
C ASN A 41 13.82 20.98 -10.85
N LEU A 42 12.78 21.43 -11.56
CA LEU A 42 11.86 20.52 -12.24
C LEU A 42 12.47 19.92 -13.52
N ASP A 43 13.33 20.67 -14.22
CA ASP A 43 13.95 20.27 -15.49
C ASP A 43 15.17 19.32 -15.35
N LYS A 44 15.57 18.97 -14.13
CA LYS A 44 16.71 18.06 -13.88
C LYS A 44 16.32 16.60 -13.60
N MET A 45 15.06 16.21 -13.79
CA MET A 45 14.58 14.84 -13.55
C MET A 45 14.91 13.83 -14.68
N GLU A 46 15.89 14.10 -15.54
CA GLU A 46 16.37 13.12 -16.52
C GLU A 46 17.29 12.08 -15.85
N CYS A 47 16.80 10.85 -15.67
CA CYS A 47 17.59 9.74 -15.16
C CYS A 47 18.14 8.89 -16.32
N LYS A 48 19.43 9.00 -16.62
CA LYS A 48 20.11 8.14 -17.60
C LYS A 48 20.62 6.87 -16.89
N PHE A 49 19.93 5.76 -17.07
CA PHE A 49 20.35 4.47 -16.54
C PHE A 49 21.42 3.85 -17.44
N LYS A 50 22.68 3.88 -16.99
CA LYS A 50 23.74 3.05 -17.57
C LYS A 50 23.72 1.69 -16.87
N LEU A 51 23.39 0.62 -17.60
CA LEU A 51 23.53 -0.75 -17.10
C LEU A 51 24.96 -0.94 -16.55
N ASN A 52 25.11 -1.56 -15.38
CA ASN A 52 26.35 -1.76 -14.62
C ASN A 52 26.89 -0.56 -13.81
N SER A 53 26.16 0.55 -13.69
CA SER A 53 26.51 1.70 -12.84
C SER A 53 25.62 1.81 -11.59
N TYR A 54 25.34 0.70 -10.91
CA TYR A 54 24.45 0.68 -9.74
C TYR A 54 25.18 1.11 -8.46
N LYS A 55 25.54 2.40 -8.35
CA LYS A 55 26.00 2.98 -7.08
C LYS A 55 25.06 4.09 -6.66
N MET A 56 24.33 3.88 -5.56
CA MET A 56 23.54 4.92 -4.93
C MET A 56 24.50 5.91 -4.24
N VAL A 57 24.61 7.13 -4.79
CA VAL A 57 25.43 8.20 -4.21
C VAL A 57 24.53 9.17 -3.46
N TYR A 58 24.90 9.47 -2.22
CA TYR A 58 24.27 10.52 -1.43
C TYR A 58 25.03 11.84 -1.67
N VAL A 59 24.34 12.86 -2.19
CA VAL A 59 24.89 14.20 -2.34
C VAL A 59 24.42 15.04 -1.15
N PHE A 60 25.38 15.64 -0.43
CA PHE A 60 25.06 16.45 0.74
C PHE A 60 24.30 17.72 0.28
N LYS A 61 23.24 18.08 1.01
CA LYS A 61 22.31 19.19 0.69
C LYS A 61 21.43 19.01 -0.56
N SER A 62 21.43 17.86 -1.24
CA SER A 62 20.38 17.56 -2.22
C SER A 62 19.19 16.88 -1.55
N GLU A 63 17.97 17.28 -1.93
CA GLU A 63 16.75 16.55 -1.55
C GLU A 63 16.50 15.32 -2.44
N ASP A 64 17.35 15.12 -3.45
CA ASP A 64 17.22 14.10 -4.50
C ASP A 64 17.83 12.75 -4.11
N TYR A 65 17.43 12.24 -2.93
CA TYR A 65 17.52 10.80 -2.69
C TYR A 65 16.33 10.11 -3.40
N MET A 66 16.25 8.78 -3.33
CA MET A 66 15.16 7.96 -3.89
C MET A 66 13.75 8.57 -3.71
N TYR A 67 13.53 9.30 -2.61
CA TYR A 67 12.32 10.08 -2.39
C TYR A 67 12.66 11.47 -1.84
N ARG A 68 12.01 12.50 -2.41
CA ARG A 68 12.05 13.88 -1.92
C ARG A 68 11.54 14.00 -0.48
N ARG A 69 11.92 15.10 0.19
CA ARG A 69 11.42 15.44 1.53
C ARG A 69 9.89 15.41 1.53
N THR A 70 9.29 14.82 2.56
CA THR A 70 7.83 14.61 2.74
C THR A 70 7.11 13.68 1.76
N ALA A 71 7.75 13.09 0.74
CA ALA A 71 7.08 12.22 -0.22
C ALA A 71 6.32 11.05 0.45
N LEU A 72 6.93 10.41 1.45
CA LEU A 72 6.30 9.34 2.22
C LEU A 72 5.15 9.83 3.10
N LEU A 73 5.25 11.04 3.66
CA LEU A 73 4.18 11.64 4.46
C LEU A 73 2.96 11.95 3.58
N ARG A 74 3.20 12.57 2.41
CA ARG A 74 2.16 12.84 1.41
C ARG A 74 1.51 11.55 0.92
N ALA A 75 2.30 10.52 0.62
CA ALA A 75 1.80 9.21 0.23
C ALA A 75 0.87 8.64 1.31
N HIS A 76 1.31 8.63 2.58
CA HIS A 76 0.50 8.16 3.71
C HIS A 76 -0.82 8.94 3.87
N GLN A 77 -0.78 10.27 3.81
CA GLN A 77 -1.97 11.13 3.91
C GLN A 77 -2.95 10.89 2.77
N SER A 78 -2.45 10.68 1.54
CA SER A 78 -3.30 10.42 0.38
C SER A 78 -3.79 8.97 0.27
N HIS A 79 -3.12 8.04 0.95
CA HIS A 79 -3.26 6.60 0.72
C HIS A 79 -4.71 6.13 0.87
N GLU A 80 -5.36 6.48 1.98
CA GLU A 80 -6.76 6.12 2.21
C GLU A 80 -7.69 6.66 1.13
N ARG A 81 -7.59 7.95 0.81
CA ARG A 81 -8.45 8.62 -0.18
C ARG A 81 -8.29 8.02 -1.57
N VAL A 82 -7.06 7.76 -1.99
CA VAL A 82 -6.76 7.18 -3.31
C VAL A 82 -7.24 5.74 -3.37
N SER A 83 -6.96 4.92 -2.35
CA SER A 83 -7.40 3.53 -2.27
C SER A 83 -8.92 3.41 -2.32
N LYS A 84 -9.65 4.23 -1.54
CA LYS A 84 -11.12 4.28 -1.58
C LYS A 84 -11.66 4.62 -2.98
N ARG A 85 -11.13 5.67 -3.61
CA ARG A 85 -11.59 6.11 -4.93
C ARG A 85 -11.34 5.06 -6.01
N LEU A 86 -10.16 4.45 -6.03
CA LEU A 86 -9.82 3.43 -7.02
C LEU A 86 -10.65 2.16 -6.83
N HIS A 87 -10.85 1.75 -5.58
CA HIS A 87 -11.70 0.61 -5.27
C HIS A 87 -13.15 0.85 -5.66
N GLN A 88 -13.73 2.03 -5.38
CA GLN A 88 -15.09 2.37 -5.80
C GLN A 88 -15.25 2.32 -7.33
N ARG A 89 -14.27 2.83 -8.08
CA ARG A 89 -14.28 2.76 -9.53
C ARG A 89 -14.22 1.32 -10.04
N PHE A 90 -13.39 0.48 -9.41
CA PHE A 90 -13.31 -0.94 -9.73
C PHE A 90 -14.63 -1.65 -9.41
N GLN A 91 -15.19 -1.41 -8.22
CA GLN A 91 -16.44 -2.02 -7.80
C GLN A 91 -17.59 -1.63 -8.73
N ALA A 92 -17.71 -0.36 -9.12
CA ALA A 92 -18.73 0.07 -10.08
C ALA A 92 -18.58 -0.62 -11.44
N TRP A 93 -17.35 -0.88 -11.89
CA TRP A 93 -17.12 -1.66 -13.10
C TRP A 93 -17.52 -3.12 -12.93
N VAL A 94 -17.16 -3.76 -11.80
CA VAL A 94 -17.54 -5.14 -11.48
C VAL A 94 -19.06 -5.26 -11.40
N ASP A 95 -19.74 -4.33 -10.72
CA ASP A 95 -21.19 -4.33 -10.55
C ASP A 95 -21.91 -4.21 -11.90
N LYS A 96 -21.41 -3.33 -12.78
CA LYS A 96 -21.92 -3.21 -14.14
C LYS A 96 -21.71 -4.50 -14.94
N TRP A 97 -20.49 -5.04 -14.92
CA TRP A 97 -20.18 -6.28 -15.63
C TRP A 97 -21.03 -7.45 -15.13
N ALA A 98 -21.19 -7.58 -13.81
CA ALA A 98 -21.97 -8.64 -13.19
C ALA A 98 -23.45 -8.53 -13.56
N LYS A 99 -24.01 -7.31 -13.61
CA LYS A 99 -25.39 -7.10 -14.05
C LYS A 99 -25.64 -7.54 -15.50
N GLU A 100 -24.63 -7.40 -16.36
CA GLU A 100 -24.72 -7.78 -17.77
C GLU A 100 -24.48 -9.29 -18.00
N HIS A 101 -23.67 -9.95 -17.17
CA HIS A 101 -23.16 -11.31 -17.46
C HIS A 101 -23.53 -12.38 -16.43
N VAL A 102 -24.00 -11.99 -15.24
CA VAL A 102 -24.30 -12.93 -14.15
C VAL A 102 -25.81 -12.95 -13.93
N THR A 103 -26.43 -14.09 -14.22
CA THR A 103 -27.84 -14.29 -13.90
C THR A 103 -28.02 -14.43 -12.39
N HIS A 104 -29.25 -14.17 -11.92
CA HIS A 104 -29.56 -14.32 -10.50
C HIS A 104 -29.29 -15.74 -9.98
N GLU A 105 -29.59 -16.76 -10.80
CA GLU A 105 -29.33 -18.15 -10.49
C GLU A 105 -27.83 -18.45 -10.38
N MET A 106 -27.01 -17.94 -11.30
CA MET A 106 -25.54 -18.11 -11.23
C MET A 106 -24.95 -17.47 -9.97
N ALA A 107 -25.45 -16.30 -9.58
CA ALA A 107 -25.04 -15.64 -8.34
C ALA A 107 -25.44 -16.46 -7.10
N ALA A 108 -26.66 -17.00 -7.09
CA ALA A 108 -27.14 -17.86 -6.01
C ALA A 108 -26.30 -19.14 -5.90
N ASN A 109 -26.06 -19.83 -7.02
CA ASN A 109 -25.26 -21.05 -7.07
C ASN A 109 -23.82 -20.79 -6.61
N THR A 110 -23.22 -19.68 -7.03
CA THR A 110 -21.88 -19.27 -6.55
C THR A 110 -21.87 -19.01 -5.05
N SER A 111 -22.91 -18.37 -4.50
CA SER A 111 -23.05 -18.14 -3.07
C SER A 111 -23.15 -19.44 -2.30
N LYS A 112 -23.99 -20.37 -2.75
CA LYS A 112 -24.12 -21.70 -2.13
C LYS A 112 -22.82 -22.50 -2.19
N TRP A 113 -22.12 -22.44 -3.32
CA TRP A 113 -20.81 -23.07 -3.50
C TRP A 113 -19.78 -22.50 -2.51
N LEU A 114 -19.71 -21.18 -2.36
CA LEU A 114 -18.84 -20.52 -1.38
C LEU A 114 -19.17 -20.91 0.07
N MET A 115 -20.44 -21.14 0.37
CA MET A 115 -20.90 -21.52 1.71
C MET A 115 -20.79 -23.03 1.98
N GLY A 116 -20.58 -23.85 0.94
CA GLY A 116 -20.50 -25.31 1.06
C GLY A 116 -21.86 -25.99 1.20
N GLU A 117 -22.94 -25.35 0.76
CA GLU A 117 -24.33 -25.81 0.97
C GLU A 117 -24.85 -26.75 -0.13
N ASP A 118 -24.12 -26.95 -1.23
CA ASP A 118 -24.63 -27.62 -2.44
C ASP A 118 -23.60 -28.58 -3.10
N LEU A 119 -22.82 -29.31 -2.29
CA LEU A 119 -21.79 -30.24 -2.79
C LEU A 119 -21.95 -31.65 -2.19
N GLU A 120 -22.65 -32.51 -2.93
CA GLU A 120 -22.64 -33.96 -2.69
C GLU A 120 -21.22 -34.53 -2.89
N GLY A 121 -20.74 -35.33 -1.93
CA GLY A 121 -19.43 -35.97 -2.00
C GLY A 121 -18.24 -35.16 -1.46
N LEU A 122 -18.46 -33.93 -0.98
CA LEU A 122 -17.44 -33.18 -0.24
C LEU A 122 -17.56 -33.39 1.27
N LEU A 123 -16.43 -33.24 1.97
CA LEU A 123 -16.39 -33.33 3.42
C LEU A 123 -17.32 -32.29 4.05
N PRO A 124 -18.16 -32.66 5.05
CA PRO A 124 -19.00 -31.72 5.76
C PRO A 124 -18.13 -30.59 6.32
N CYS A 125 -18.40 -29.37 5.87
CA CYS A 125 -17.69 -28.19 6.31
C CYS A 125 -18.68 -27.05 6.61
N THR A 126 -18.39 -26.31 7.67
CA THR A 126 -19.14 -25.10 8.02
C THR A 126 -18.33 -23.90 7.58
N THR A 127 -18.81 -23.17 6.57
CA THR A 127 -18.19 -21.93 6.12
C THR A 127 -18.85 -20.74 6.80
N THR A 128 -18.05 -19.92 7.46
CA THR A 128 -18.49 -18.64 8.03
C THR A 128 -17.91 -17.49 7.22
N CYS A 129 -18.73 -16.50 6.87
CA CYS A 129 -18.30 -15.28 6.20
C CYS A 129 -18.35 -14.11 7.19
N ASN A 130 -17.21 -13.46 7.42
CA ASN A 130 -17.11 -12.26 8.26
C ASN A 130 -16.66 -11.07 7.42
N LYS A 131 -17.32 -9.92 7.60
CA LYS A 131 -16.87 -8.66 6.98
C LYS A 131 -15.77 -8.04 7.85
N GLU A 132 -14.59 -7.82 7.27
CA GLU A 132 -13.45 -7.21 7.94
C GLU A 132 -12.97 -5.99 7.15
N ILE A 133 -12.56 -4.92 7.83
CA ILE A 133 -11.97 -3.76 7.16
C ILE A 133 -10.45 -4.00 7.04
N LEU A 134 -9.99 -4.22 5.81
CA LEU A 134 -8.57 -4.37 5.49
C LEU A 134 -8.14 -3.23 4.55
N HIS A 135 -7.09 -2.50 4.94
CA HIS A 135 -6.58 -1.36 4.17
C HIS A 135 -7.70 -0.41 3.70
N PHE A 136 -8.54 0.04 4.65
CA PHE A 136 -9.67 0.95 4.44
C PHE A 136 -10.89 0.37 3.71
N MET A 137 -10.83 -0.87 3.23
CA MET A 137 -11.85 -1.54 2.42
C MET A 137 -12.55 -2.65 3.20
N SER A 138 -13.87 -2.79 3.04
CA SER A 138 -14.61 -3.94 3.57
C SER A 138 -14.38 -5.14 2.69
N ILE A 139 -13.79 -6.20 3.24
CA ILE A 139 -13.57 -7.48 2.56
C ILE A 139 -14.36 -8.59 3.25
N ASN A 140 -14.81 -9.56 2.46
CA ASN A 140 -15.41 -10.79 2.98
C ASN A 140 -14.30 -11.80 3.29
N LYS A 141 -14.22 -12.22 4.55
CA LYS A 141 -13.29 -13.22 5.03
C LYS A 141 -14.04 -14.52 5.31
N TYR A 142 -13.80 -15.48 4.45
CA TYR A 142 -14.36 -16.82 4.58
C TYR A 142 -13.45 -17.67 5.46
N ARG A 143 -14.05 -18.37 6.42
CA ARG A 143 -13.39 -19.37 7.26
C ARG A 143 -14.17 -20.66 7.15
N VAL A 144 -13.49 -21.70 6.69
CA VAL A 144 -14.03 -23.06 6.59
C VAL A 144 -13.60 -23.83 7.83
N LYS A 145 -14.55 -24.52 8.46
CA LYS A 145 -14.29 -25.51 9.51
C LYS A 145 -14.73 -26.88 9.02
N TYR A 146 -13.84 -27.84 9.04
CA TYR A 146 -14.19 -29.22 8.69
C TYR A 146 -14.67 -29.97 9.93
N GLY A 147 -15.68 -30.82 9.78
CA GLY A 147 -16.15 -31.69 10.86
C GLY A 147 -15.10 -32.75 11.22
N ALA A 148 -14.98 -33.06 12.52
CA ALA A 148 -14.10 -34.10 13.03
C ALA A 148 -14.73 -35.49 12.86
N THR A 149 -15.01 -35.93 11.64
CA THR A 149 -15.47 -37.31 11.39
C THR A 149 -14.93 -37.81 10.06
N PHE A 150 -13.66 -38.20 10.06
CA PHE A 150 -13.21 -39.39 9.33
C PHE A 150 -12.22 -40.11 10.24
N LYS A 151 -12.69 -41.14 10.96
CA LYS A 151 -11.79 -42.23 11.33
C LYS A 151 -11.44 -42.90 10.00
N ALA A 152 -10.17 -42.84 9.64
CA ALA A 152 -9.65 -43.57 8.49
C ALA A 152 -9.82 -45.09 8.72
N PRO A 153 -9.98 -45.90 7.64
CA PRO A 153 -10.01 -47.36 7.73
C PRO A 153 -8.72 -47.93 8.33
#